data_AF-A0AAU9JWL4-F1
#
_entry.id   AF-A0AAU9JWL4-F1
#
_cell.length_a   1.000
_cell.length_b   1.000
_cell.length_c   1.000
_cell.angle_alpha   90.00
_cell.angle_beta   90.00
_cell.angle_gamma   90.00
#
_symmetry.space_group_name_H-M   'P 1'
#
loop_
_entity.id
_entity.type
_entity.pdbx_description
1 polymer ?
#
loop_
_entity_poly.entity_id
_entity_poly.type
_entity_poly.pdbx_seq_one_letter_code
_entity_poly.pdbx_strand_id
1 'polypeptide(L)'
;MKSKERKTINLDALKATLDGINAKKDSKLYFELECTIMIFIHMMNINIALYGTSYYNYNFALLSFNTFFLSRRFIQALYMYLYLRDPLKRSLKFLGLTFIGISYTVTIVHSIAMLFFELSYSLLLNLVCPFIAYLYFSQGSAKSRYSEGCSDCFYSLQQILLHTLEAMYCAGYLPYKFLPSHGFIVYTAAYLNAMSTLTFVTFLLYLVELMRKRSVELNFYAISLGDWTQARYEGQAEEWSHDKNYSKGQIVFYKGEYWKAVGMFNSCEPGKNETYFLSHFFQDPLKTFYRIILIEAFFIALQLWVLTALSFHPTYVISLASLLYILLRTVYCFRKLSVPKLNISS
;
A
#
# COMPACT_ATOMS: atom_id res chain seq x y z
N MET A 1 -44.05 15.18 21.83
CA MET A 1 -42.94 15.46 20.89
C MET A 1 -41.62 15.17 21.60
N LYS A 2 -40.93 14.08 21.26
CA LYS A 2 -39.57 13.84 21.78
C LYS A 2 -38.63 14.77 21.01
N SER A 3 -37.93 15.65 21.72
CA SER A 3 -36.92 16.53 21.12
C SER A 3 -35.87 15.65 20.44
N LYS A 4 -35.66 15.88 19.14
CA LYS A 4 -34.68 15.17 18.32
C LYS A 4 -33.31 15.68 18.77
N GLU A 5 -32.69 15.02 19.75
CA GLU A 5 -31.34 15.36 20.20
C GLU A 5 -30.41 15.45 18.98
N ARG A 6 -29.84 16.63 18.76
CA ARG A 6 -28.83 16.82 17.74
C ARG A 6 -27.64 15.96 18.11
N LYS A 7 -27.41 14.90 17.33
CA LYS A 7 -26.25 14.02 17.44
C LYS A 7 -25.00 14.85 17.19
N THR A 8 -24.28 15.21 18.26
CA THR A 8 -23.01 15.93 18.17
C THR A 8 -21.86 14.94 18.13
N ILE A 9 -21.12 14.90 17.01
CA ILE A 9 -19.86 14.18 16.93
C ILE A 9 -18.86 14.91 17.83
N ASN A 10 -18.30 14.23 18.83
CA ASN A 10 -17.30 14.81 19.72
C ASN A 10 -15.96 14.93 18.99
N LEU A 11 -15.72 16.10 18.38
CA LEU A 11 -14.52 16.40 17.61
C LEU A 11 -13.24 16.36 18.46
N ASP A 12 -13.34 16.70 19.75
CA ASP A 12 -12.19 16.70 20.67
C ASP A 12 -11.72 15.28 20.98
N ALA A 13 -12.64 14.34 21.19
CA ALA A 13 -12.32 12.93 21.37
C ALA A 13 -11.71 12.30 20.11
N LEU A 14 -12.20 12.69 18.92
CA LEU A 14 -11.65 12.27 17.64
C LEU A 14 -10.21 12.79 17.47
N LYS A 15 -9.99 14.07 17.75
CA LYS A 15 -8.68 14.72 17.69
C LYS A 15 -7.69 14.07 18.66
N ALA A 16 -8.07 13.83 19.91
CA ALA A 16 -7.22 13.14 20.89
C ALA A 16 -6.84 11.72 20.44
N THR A 17 -7.76 10.99 19.78
CA THR A 17 -7.48 9.66 19.23
C THR A 17 -6.48 9.74 18.06
N LEU A 18 -6.68 10.69 17.14
CA LEU A 18 -5.77 10.94 16.01
C LEU A 18 -4.38 11.36 16.49
N ASP A 19 -4.31 12.26 17.47
CA ASP A 19 -3.06 12.71 18.07
C ASP A 19 -2.34 11.56 18.78
N GLY A 20 -3.06 10.67 19.48
CA GLY A 20 -2.49 9.47 20.07
C GLY A 20 -1.91 8.47 19.05
N ILE A 21 -2.59 8.29 17.90
CA ILE A 21 -2.11 7.45 16.80
C ILE A 21 -0.85 8.08 16.15
N ASN A 22 -0.84 9.40 15.99
CA ASN A 22 0.22 10.15 15.31
C ASN A 22 1.43 10.49 16.21
N ALA A 23 1.25 10.52 17.54
CA ALA A 23 2.30 10.91 18.50
C ALA A 23 3.50 9.95 18.54
N LYS A 24 3.38 8.74 17.99
CA LYS A 24 4.52 7.82 17.82
C LYS A 24 5.37 8.25 16.62
N LYS A 25 6.16 9.30 16.82
CA LYS A 25 7.07 9.91 15.82
C LYS A 25 8.02 8.90 15.15
N ASP A 26 8.32 7.78 15.81
CA ASP A 26 9.22 6.74 15.26
C ASP A 26 8.49 5.68 14.40
N SER A 27 7.15 5.61 14.45
CA SER A 27 6.39 4.51 13.84
C SER A 27 6.50 4.43 12.31
N LYS A 28 6.66 5.58 11.64
CA LYS A 28 6.89 5.61 10.18
C LYS A 28 8.24 5.02 9.81
N LEU A 29 9.30 5.32 10.58
CA LEU A 29 10.64 4.83 10.30
C LEU A 29 10.71 3.31 10.47
N TYR A 30 10.17 2.78 11.57
CA TYR A 30 10.12 1.33 11.81
C TYR A 30 9.33 0.61 10.71
N PHE A 31 8.23 1.19 10.26
CA PHE A 31 7.46 0.61 9.15
C PHE A 31 8.27 0.53 7.85
N GLU A 32 8.93 1.62 7.43
CA GLU A 32 9.71 1.62 6.19
C GLU A 32 10.94 0.69 6.29
N LEU A 33 11.55 0.56 7.47
CA LEU A 33 12.61 -0.43 7.73
C LEU A 33 12.08 -1.85 7.54
N GLU A 34 10.94 -2.16 8.14
CA GLU A 34 10.30 -3.47 8.04
C GLU A 34 9.92 -3.82 6.60
N CYS A 35 9.32 -2.89 5.86
CA CYS A 35 9.05 -3.06 4.43
C CYS A 35 10.33 -3.35 3.65
N THR A 36 11.40 -2.61 3.92
CA THR A 36 12.70 -2.80 3.24
C THR A 36 13.26 -4.19 3.52
N ILE A 37 13.22 -4.65 4.77
CA ILE A 37 13.67 -5.99 5.16
C ILE A 37 12.83 -7.06 4.46
N MET A 38 11.49 -6.93 4.47
CA MET A 38 10.60 -7.89 3.83
C MET A 38 10.83 -7.99 2.31
N ILE A 39 10.96 -6.85 1.63
CA ILE A 39 11.27 -6.80 0.20
C ILE A 39 12.64 -7.43 -0.07
N PHE A 40 13.64 -7.18 0.76
CA PHE A 40 14.97 -7.79 0.64
C PHE A 40 14.91 -9.32 0.78
N ILE A 41 14.19 -9.83 1.78
CA ILE A 41 13.97 -11.28 1.96
C ILE A 41 13.32 -11.88 0.71
N HIS A 42 12.29 -11.24 0.17
CA HIS A 42 11.61 -11.72 -1.04
C HIS A 42 12.48 -11.61 -2.30
N MET A 43 13.31 -10.60 -2.42
CA MET A 43 14.28 -10.48 -3.50
C MET A 43 15.30 -11.62 -3.44
N MET A 44 15.83 -11.96 -2.26
CA MET A 44 16.67 -13.16 -2.09
C MET A 44 15.89 -14.43 -2.45
N ASN A 45 14.64 -14.54 -1.99
CA ASN A 45 13.78 -15.68 -2.27
C ASN A 45 13.56 -15.89 -3.79
N ILE A 46 13.36 -14.80 -4.54
CA ILE A 46 13.22 -14.83 -5.99
C ILE A 46 14.53 -15.26 -6.65
N ASN A 47 15.67 -14.76 -6.20
CA ASN A 47 16.97 -15.20 -6.73
C ASN A 47 17.23 -16.68 -6.43
N ILE A 48 16.86 -17.18 -5.25
CA ILE A 48 16.90 -18.63 -4.94
C ILE A 48 15.96 -19.41 -5.85
N ALA A 49 14.78 -18.86 -6.18
CA ALA A 49 13.84 -19.51 -7.10
C ALA A 49 14.38 -19.58 -8.55
N LEU A 50 15.13 -18.57 -8.98
CA LEU A 50 15.68 -18.49 -10.33
C LEU A 50 16.96 -19.31 -10.49
N TYR A 51 17.87 -19.25 -9.52
CA TYR A 51 19.23 -19.77 -9.63
C TYR A 51 19.52 -20.94 -8.69
N GLY A 52 18.58 -21.31 -7.82
CA GLY A 52 18.80 -22.30 -6.77
C GLY A 52 19.92 -21.90 -5.82
N THR A 53 20.77 -22.86 -5.47
CA THR A 53 21.98 -22.68 -4.65
C THR A 53 23.21 -22.26 -5.45
N SER A 54 23.08 -22.02 -6.77
CA SER A 54 24.19 -21.66 -7.63
C SER A 54 24.52 -20.16 -7.56
N TYR A 55 25.08 -19.73 -6.42
CA TYR A 55 25.38 -18.32 -6.14
C TYR A 55 26.28 -17.63 -7.17
N TYR A 56 27.16 -18.39 -7.84
CA TYR A 56 28.04 -17.86 -8.88
C TYR A 56 27.27 -17.33 -10.11
N ASN A 57 26.01 -17.74 -10.28
CA ASN A 57 25.13 -17.27 -11.36
C ASN A 57 24.32 -16.03 -10.98
N TYR A 58 24.43 -15.55 -9.73
CA TYR A 58 23.65 -14.40 -9.29
C TYR A 58 24.22 -13.15 -9.96
N ASN A 59 23.35 -12.36 -10.58
CA ASN A 59 23.72 -11.04 -11.05
C ASN A 59 23.82 -10.08 -9.84
N PHE A 60 24.99 -10.07 -9.18
CA PHE A 60 25.22 -9.27 -7.98
C PHE A 60 25.10 -7.77 -8.25
N ALA A 61 25.47 -7.29 -9.44
CA ALA A 61 25.29 -5.88 -9.80
C ALA A 61 23.80 -5.50 -9.81
N LEU A 62 22.94 -6.33 -10.41
CA LEU A 62 21.49 -6.13 -10.41
C LEU A 62 20.90 -6.30 -9.00
N LEU A 63 21.39 -7.27 -8.23
CA LEU A 63 20.96 -7.50 -6.85
C LEU A 63 21.25 -6.29 -5.96
N SER A 64 22.47 -5.72 -6.07
CA SER A 64 22.86 -4.49 -5.40
C SER A 64 21.99 -3.33 -5.87
N PHE A 65 21.83 -3.14 -7.18
CA PHE A 65 20.98 -2.08 -7.74
C PHE A 65 19.56 -2.13 -7.15
N ASN A 66 18.92 -3.30 -7.17
CA ASN A 66 17.57 -3.48 -6.64
C ASN A 66 17.50 -3.24 -5.13
N THR A 67 18.50 -3.71 -4.37
CA THR A 67 18.59 -3.48 -2.93
C THR A 67 18.63 -1.98 -2.62
N PHE A 68 19.53 -1.26 -3.27
CA PHE A 68 19.68 0.18 -3.07
C PHE A 68 18.41 0.90 -3.53
N PHE A 69 17.96 0.68 -4.77
CA PHE A 69 16.77 1.32 -5.32
C PHE A 69 15.54 1.16 -4.41
N LEU A 70 15.26 -0.03 -3.90
CA LEU A 70 14.11 -0.28 -3.03
C LEU A 70 14.30 0.28 -1.61
N SER A 71 15.54 0.36 -1.12
CA SER A 71 15.86 0.99 0.19
C SER A 71 15.77 2.53 0.18
N ARG A 72 15.60 3.16 -0.99
CA ARG A 72 15.50 4.63 -1.12
C ARG A 72 14.47 5.24 -0.17
N ARG A 73 13.33 4.57 0.01
CA ARG A 73 12.24 5.05 0.85
C ARG A 73 12.60 5.07 2.32
N PHE A 74 13.28 4.02 2.79
CA PHE A 74 13.78 3.96 4.15
C PHE A 74 14.83 5.05 4.39
N ILE A 75 15.76 5.25 3.45
CA ILE A 75 16.78 6.31 3.55
C ILE A 75 16.12 7.70 3.58
N GLN A 76 15.13 7.95 2.73
CA GLN A 76 14.36 9.20 2.74
C GLN A 76 13.59 9.39 4.06
N ALA A 77 12.96 8.33 4.58
CA ALA A 77 12.25 8.37 5.85
C ALA A 77 13.20 8.64 7.02
N LEU A 78 14.39 8.03 7.01
CA LEU A 78 15.45 8.24 8.00
C LEU A 78 15.99 9.68 7.94
N TYR A 79 16.22 10.19 6.73
CA TYR A 79 16.65 11.57 6.51
C TYR A 79 15.62 12.57 7.06
N MET A 80 14.34 12.41 6.70
CA MET A 80 13.25 13.25 7.18
C MET A 80 13.08 13.16 8.71
N TYR A 81 13.21 11.96 9.27
CA TYR A 81 13.15 11.73 10.70
C TYR A 81 14.22 12.52 11.47
N LEU A 82 15.48 12.45 10.98
CA LEU A 82 16.59 13.15 11.62
C LEU A 82 16.52 14.67 11.39
N TYR A 83 16.08 15.12 10.21
CA TYR A 83 15.87 16.54 9.91
C TYR A 83 14.83 17.19 10.83
N LEU A 84 13.69 16.52 11.05
CA LEU A 84 12.60 17.04 11.89
C LEU A 84 12.93 17.06 13.39
N ARG A 85 13.90 16.26 13.84
CA ARG A 85 14.23 16.13 15.26
C ARG A 85 15.16 17.24 15.75
N ASP A 86 16.05 17.76 14.91
CA ASP A 86 17.01 18.81 15.30
C ASP A 86 17.56 19.58 14.07
N PRO A 87 16.81 20.55 13.50
CA PRO A 87 17.15 21.20 12.22
C PRO A 87 18.43 22.06 12.27
N LEU A 88 18.85 22.49 13.47
CA LEU A 88 19.99 23.40 13.67
C LEU A 88 21.27 22.69 14.13
N LYS A 89 21.18 21.44 14.61
CA LYS A 89 22.35 20.64 14.96
C LYS A 89 22.71 19.73 13.80
N ARG A 90 23.56 20.23 12.90
CA ARG A 90 24.34 19.41 11.93
C ARG A 90 25.31 18.50 12.68
N SER A 91 24.78 17.54 13.42
CA SER A 91 25.54 16.58 14.22
C SER A 91 26.32 15.61 13.31
N LEU A 92 27.29 14.90 13.87
CA LEU A 92 27.98 13.77 13.24
C LEU A 92 27.02 12.77 12.56
N LYS A 93 25.78 12.66 13.06
CA LYS A 93 24.72 11.82 12.47
C LYS A 93 24.26 12.33 11.11
N PHE A 94 24.15 13.65 10.92
CA PHE A 94 23.80 14.25 9.63
C PHE A 94 24.94 14.11 8.61
N LEU A 95 26.19 14.26 9.06
CA LEU A 95 27.36 14.00 8.23
C LEU A 95 27.41 12.52 7.80
N GLY A 96 27.19 11.60 8.74
CA GLY A 96 27.08 10.17 8.46
C GLY A 96 25.97 9.83 7.45
N LEU A 97 24.79 10.45 7.57
CA LEU A 97 23.72 10.33 6.58
C LEU A 97 24.13 10.85 5.20
N THR A 98 24.84 11.99 5.16
CA THR A 98 25.31 12.57 3.89
C THR A 98 26.30 11.61 3.22
N PHE A 99 27.21 11.02 3.99
CA PHE A 99 28.10 9.97 3.50
C PHE A 99 27.35 8.72 3.03
N ILE A 100 26.34 8.25 3.78
CA ILE A 100 25.47 7.15 3.35
C ILE A 100 24.78 7.49 2.02
N GLY A 101 24.26 8.71 1.87
CA GLY A 101 23.62 9.20 0.65
C GLY A 101 24.59 9.26 -0.54
N ILE A 102 25.81 9.76 -0.34
CA ILE A 102 26.85 9.79 -1.38
C ILE A 102 27.25 8.36 -1.78
N SER A 103 27.57 7.50 -0.81
CA SER A 103 27.91 6.09 -1.05
C SER A 103 26.78 5.36 -1.77
N TYR A 104 25.53 5.63 -1.40
CA TYR A 104 24.34 5.12 -2.07
C TYR A 104 24.28 5.54 -3.54
N THR A 105 24.44 6.83 -3.84
CA THR A 105 24.43 7.33 -5.21
C THR A 105 25.58 6.75 -6.04
N VAL A 106 26.79 6.71 -5.48
CA VAL A 106 27.97 6.12 -6.14
C VAL A 106 27.71 4.64 -6.45
N THR A 107 27.13 3.89 -5.51
CA THR A 107 26.85 2.47 -5.72
C THR A 107 25.80 2.24 -6.80
N ILE A 108 24.72 3.04 -6.83
CA ILE A 108 23.73 2.96 -7.91
C ILE A 108 24.35 3.28 -9.26
N VAL A 109 25.13 4.36 -9.36
CA VAL A 109 25.81 4.74 -10.61
C VAL A 109 26.78 3.65 -11.05
N HIS A 110 27.52 3.07 -10.11
CA HIS A 110 28.42 1.95 -10.39
C HIS A 110 27.66 0.71 -10.88
N SER A 111 26.57 0.31 -10.22
CA SER A 111 25.73 -0.82 -10.67
C SER A 111 25.13 -0.57 -12.06
N ILE A 112 24.65 0.65 -12.34
CA ILE A 112 24.15 1.02 -13.67
C ILE A 112 25.28 0.93 -14.70
N ALA A 113 26.47 1.46 -14.39
CA ALA A 113 27.62 1.39 -15.29
C ALA A 113 28.03 -0.05 -15.58
N MET A 114 28.15 -0.91 -14.56
CA MET A 114 28.46 -2.34 -14.72
C MET A 114 27.42 -3.03 -15.61
N LEU A 115 26.12 -2.80 -15.36
CA LEU A 115 25.04 -3.34 -16.20
C LEU A 115 25.08 -2.77 -17.63
N PHE A 116 25.54 -1.53 -17.81
CA PHE A 116 25.68 -0.90 -19.13
C PHE A 116 26.83 -1.48 -19.95
N PHE A 117 27.96 -1.80 -19.31
CA PHE A 117 29.12 -2.36 -20.00
C PHE A 117 28.96 -3.85 -20.34
N GLU A 118 28.14 -4.58 -19.59
CA GLU A 118 28.00 -6.04 -19.77
C GLU A 118 26.81 -6.46 -20.65
N LEU A 119 25.84 -5.58 -20.91
CA LEU A 119 24.52 -5.99 -21.44
C LEU A 119 24.05 -5.15 -22.64
N SER A 120 23.15 -5.73 -23.43
CA SER A 120 22.64 -5.10 -24.65
C SER A 120 21.73 -3.89 -24.35
N TYR A 121 21.68 -2.95 -25.29
CA TYR A 121 20.84 -1.74 -25.22
C TYR A 121 19.34 -2.04 -24.97
N SER A 122 18.82 -3.12 -25.56
CA SER A 122 17.43 -3.54 -25.35
C SER A 122 17.16 -3.99 -23.91
N LEU A 123 18.16 -4.55 -23.23
CA LEU A 123 18.06 -4.93 -21.83
C LEU A 123 18.09 -3.70 -20.91
N LEU A 124 18.90 -2.70 -21.27
CA LEU A 124 19.02 -1.43 -20.54
C LEU A 124 17.73 -0.60 -20.54
N LEU A 125 16.93 -0.67 -21.60
CA LEU A 125 15.61 -0.03 -21.63
C LEU A 125 14.69 -0.52 -20.50
N ASN A 126 14.82 -1.79 -20.08
CA ASN A 126 14.06 -2.33 -18.95
C ASN A 126 14.49 -1.69 -17.62
N LEU A 127 15.73 -1.23 -17.45
CA LEU A 127 16.14 -0.52 -16.23
C LEU A 127 15.51 0.87 -16.12
N VAL A 128 15.13 1.49 -17.24
CA VAL A 128 14.57 2.85 -17.29
C VAL A 128 13.04 2.86 -17.08
N CYS A 129 12.34 1.80 -17.50
CA CYS A 129 10.89 1.64 -17.32
C CYS A 129 10.34 1.93 -15.91
N PRO A 130 10.95 1.44 -14.79
CA PRO A 130 10.43 1.72 -13.45
C PRO A 130 10.58 3.20 -13.06
N PHE A 131 11.58 3.90 -13.60
CA PHE A 131 11.74 5.35 -13.40
C PHE A 131 10.67 6.13 -14.18
N ILE A 132 10.39 5.74 -15.43
CA ILE A 132 9.34 6.38 -16.24
C ILE A 132 7.97 6.17 -15.61
N ALA A 133 7.65 4.96 -15.17
CA ALA A 133 6.41 4.67 -14.48
C ALA A 133 6.32 5.47 -13.18
N TYR A 134 7.38 5.50 -12.36
CA TYR A 134 7.42 6.30 -11.15
C TYR A 134 7.21 7.79 -11.43
N LEU A 135 7.86 8.36 -12.45
CA LEU A 135 7.67 9.76 -12.85
C LEU A 135 6.23 10.03 -13.31
N TYR A 136 5.65 9.15 -14.12
CA TYR A 136 4.27 9.29 -14.60
C TYR A 136 3.24 9.21 -13.46
N PHE A 137 3.39 8.24 -12.55
CA PHE A 137 2.45 8.06 -11.44
C PHE A 137 2.69 9.03 -10.27
N SER A 138 3.90 9.56 -10.11
CA SER A 138 4.20 10.63 -9.13
C SER A 138 3.75 12.02 -9.60
N GLN A 139 3.46 12.21 -10.90
CA GLN A 139 2.87 13.43 -11.44
C GLN A 139 1.37 13.59 -11.12
N GLY A 140 0.73 12.59 -10.51
CA GLY A 140 -0.57 12.79 -9.88
C GLY A 140 -0.41 13.79 -8.76
N SER A 141 -0.82 15.04 -9.01
CA SER A 141 -0.64 16.18 -8.11
C SER A 141 -0.85 15.74 -6.66
N ALA A 142 0.11 16.04 -5.79
CA ALA A 142 -0.15 16.16 -4.36
C ALA A 142 -1.19 17.27 -4.20
N LYS A 143 -2.47 16.96 -4.49
CA LYS A 143 -3.59 17.77 -4.06
C LYS A 143 -3.39 17.96 -2.57
N SER A 144 -3.63 19.17 -2.09
CA SER A 144 -3.38 19.51 -0.69
C SER A 144 -3.97 18.38 0.16
N ARG A 145 -3.23 17.95 1.20
CA ARG A 145 -3.51 16.78 2.07
C ARG A 145 -4.83 16.93 2.89
N TYR A 146 -5.72 17.80 2.43
CA TYR A 146 -6.93 18.31 3.05
C TYR A 146 -8.02 18.69 2.03
N SER A 147 -7.84 18.49 0.71
CA SER A 147 -8.82 19.03 -0.25
C SER A 147 -10.12 18.24 -0.33
N GLU A 148 -10.12 16.94 0.02
CA GLU A 148 -11.33 16.08 0.12
C GLU A 148 -10.91 14.69 0.63
N GLY A 149 -11.42 14.22 1.79
CA GLY A 149 -10.97 12.95 2.41
C GLY A 149 -11.11 11.70 1.52
N CYS A 150 -12.04 11.73 0.57
CA CYS A 150 -12.22 10.71 -0.46
C CYS A 150 -11.07 10.67 -1.48
N SER A 151 -10.67 11.84 -2.00
CA SER A 151 -9.55 11.97 -2.93
C SER A 151 -8.22 11.53 -2.29
N ASP A 152 -8.02 11.86 -1.00
CA ASP A 152 -6.84 11.45 -0.24
C ASP A 152 -6.78 9.93 0.00
N CYS A 153 -7.94 9.30 0.21
CA CYS A 153 -8.04 7.85 0.33
C CYS A 153 -7.62 7.16 -0.98
N PHE A 154 -8.18 7.63 -2.10
CA PHE A 154 -7.90 7.06 -3.41
C PHE A 154 -6.43 7.25 -3.81
N TYR A 155 -5.88 8.44 -3.59
CA TYR A 155 -4.46 8.70 -3.76
C TYR A 155 -3.59 7.76 -2.91
N SER A 156 -3.97 7.51 -1.65
CA SER A 156 -3.25 6.57 -0.79
C SER A 156 -3.26 5.16 -1.38
N LEU A 157 -4.41 4.66 -1.86
CA LEU A 157 -4.53 3.35 -2.49
C LEU A 157 -3.71 3.26 -3.79
N GLN A 158 -3.68 4.32 -4.61
CA GLN A 158 -2.84 4.38 -5.80
C GLN A 158 -1.35 4.29 -5.46
N GLN A 159 -0.91 4.98 -4.40
CA GLN A 159 0.47 4.87 -3.92
C GLN A 159 0.80 3.45 -3.47
N ILE A 160 -0.12 2.77 -2.76
CA ILE A 160 0.05 1.36 -2.38
C ILE A 160 0.28 0.49 -3.62
N LEU A 161 -0.58 0.62 -4.64
CA LEU A 161 -0.46 -0.13 -5.88
C LEU A 161 0.86 0.17 -6.59
N LEU A 162 1.25 1.44 -6.69
CA LEU A 162 2.51 1.84 -7.32
C LEU A 162 3.71 1.20 -6.62
N HIS A 163 3.74 1.24 -5.28
CA HIS A 163 4.83 0.66 -4.50
C HIS A 163 4.90 -0.86 -4.60
N THR A 164 3.75 -1.54 -4.65
CA THR A 164 3.70 -2.97 -4.89
C THR A 164 4.22 -3.32 -6.29
N LEU A 165 3.81 -2.58 -7.32
CA LEU A 165 4.27 -2.78 -8.69
C LEU A 165 5.77 -2.52 -8.83
N GLU A 166 6.28 -1.48 -8.17
CA GLU A 166 7.71 -1.18 -8.12
C GLU A 166 8.51 -2.34 -7.50
N ALA A 167 8.07 -2.86 -6.35
CA ALA A 167 8.72 -4.00 -5.71
C ALA A 167 8.69 -5.24 -6.61
N MET A 168 7.52 -5.57 -7.18
CA MET A 168 7.36 -6.69 -8.11
C MET A 168 8.26 -6.55 -9.34
N TYR A 169 8.38 -5.33 -9.88
CA TYR A 169 9.21 -5.06 -11.04
C TYR A 169 10.70 -5.23 -10.71
N CYS A 170 11.18 -4.53 -9.68
CA CYS A 170 12.59 -4.50 -9.35
C CYS A 170 13.09 -5.83 -8.76
N ALA A 171 12.41 -6.37 -7.75
CA ALA A 171 12.84 -7.61 -7.10
C ALA A 171 12.48 -8.87 -7.88
N GLY A 172 11.60 -8.76 -8.88
CA GLY A 172 10.96 -9.90 -9.51
C GLY A 172 11.14 -10.02 -11.01
N TYR A 173 10.65 -9.02 -11.75
CA TYR A 173 10.71 -9.00 -13.21
C TYR A 173 12.13 -8.78 -13.73
N LEU A 174 12.87 -7.83 -13.16
CA LEU A 174 14.24 -7.53 -13.61
C LEU A 174 15.17 -8.75 -13.47
N PRO A 175 15.27 -9.45 -12.32
CA PRO A 175 16.12 -10.63 -12.22
C PRO A 175 15.80 -11.72 -13.25
N TYR A 176 14.51 -11.91 -13.57
CA TYR A 176 14.09 -12.85 -14.61
C TYR A 176 14.52 -12.40 -16.01
N LYS A 177 14.41 -11.10 -16.33
CA LYS A 177 14.82 -10.60 -17.65
C LYS A 177 16.32 -10.64 -17.89
N PHE A 178 17.10 -10.58 -16.83
CA PHE A 178 18.56 -10.62 -16.87
C PHE A 178 19.09 -12.05 -16.72
N LEU A 179 18.22 -13.07 -16.83
CA LEU A 179 18.65 -14.46 -16.90
C LEU A 179 19.51 -14.69 -18.15
N PRO A 180 20.65 -15.39 -18.03
CA PRO A 180 21.46 -15.74 -19.19
C PRO A 180 20.69 -16.64 -20.15
N SER A 181 20.81 -16.39 -21.46
CA SER A 181 20.01 -17.05 -22.50
C SER A 181 20.32 -18.53 -22.73
N HIS A 182 21.36 -19.08 -22.09
CA HIS A 182 21.83 -20.45 -22.34
C HIS A 182 21.93 -21.27 -21.05
N GLY A 183 21.27 -22.43 -21.03
CA GLY A 183 21.56 -23.54 -20.10
C GLY A 183 20.90 -23.51 -18.72
N PHE A 184 20.01 -22.55 -18.42
CA PHE A 184 19.40 -22.43 -17.10
C PHE A 184 18.01 -23.09 -17.01
N ILE A 185 17.87 -24.02 -16.07
CA ILE A 185 16.56 -24.54 -15.66
C ILE A 185 15.97 -23.56 -14.65
N VAL A 186 14.99 -22.76 -15.09
CA VAL A 186 14.21 -21.93 -14.18
C VAL A 186 13.20 -22.82 -13.48
N TYR A 187 13.18 -22.81 -12.14
CA TYR A 187 12.12 -23.45 -11.36
C TYR A 187 10.84 -22.60 -11.46
N THR A 188 10.16 -22.65 -12.60
CA THR A 188 9.04 -21.76 -12.95
C THR A 188 7.96 -21.70 -11.87
N ALA A 189 7.58 -22.85 -11.30
CA ALA A 189 6.60 -22.88 -10.22
C ALA A 189 7.08 -22.17 -8.95
N ALA A 190 8.34 -22.39 -8.55
CA ALA A 190 8.97 -21.74 -7.40
C ALA A 190 9.10 -20.22 -7.62
N TYR A 191 9.46 -19.81 -8.84
CA TYR A 191 9.59 -18.40 -9.21
C TYR A 191 8.23 -17.69 -9.19
N LEU A 192 7.22 -18.25 -9.85
CA LEU A 192 5.86 -17.68 -9.88
C LEU A 192 5.27 -17.59 -8.47
N ASN A 193 5.51 -18.59 -7.61
CA ASN A 193 5.11 -18.54 -6.21
C ASN A 193 5.81 -17.43 -5.43
N ALA A 194 7.13 -17.30 -5.57
CA ALA A 194 7.89 -16.25 -4.87
C ALA A 194 7.46 -14.84 -5.33
N MET A 195 7.19 -14.69 -6.63
CA MET A 195 6.66 -13.46 -7.24
C MET A 195 5.26 -13.11 -6.74
N SER A 196 4.32 -14.04 -6.81
CA SER A 196 2.94 -13.80 -6.36
C SER A 196 2.90 -13.47 -4.87
N THR A 197 3.72 -14.17 -4.07
CA THR A 197 3.83 -13.92 -2.63
C THR A 197 4.42 -12.54 -2.35
N LEU A 198 5.50 -12.13 -3.03
CA LEU A 198 6.07 -10.78 -2.90
C LEU A 198 5.01 -9.70 -3.16
N THR A 199 4.29 -9.82 -4.28
CA THR A 199 3.26 -8.85 -4.68
C THR A 199 2.17 -8.75 -3.61
N PHE A 200 1.66 -9.90 -3.16
CA PHE A 200 0.59 -9.96 -2.18
C PHE A 200 1.03 -9.44 -0.80
N VAL A 201 2.17 -9.91 -0.29
CA VAL A 201 2.75 -9.48 1.00
C VAL A 201 3.02 -7.97 1.00
N THR A 202 3.61 -7.42 -0.07
CA THR A 202 3.91 -5.99 -0.17
C THR A 202 2.63 -5.16 -0.19
N PHE A 203 1.63 -5.57 -0.97
CA PHE A 203 0.34 -4.89 -1.03
C PHE A 203 -0.35 -4.87 0.33
N LEU A 204 -0.45 -6.02 1.00
CA LEU A 204 -1.07 -6.13 2.30
C LEU A 204 -0.35 -5.32 3.37
N LEU A 205 0.98 -5.36 3.38
CA LEU A 205 1.78 -4.62 4.34
C LEU A 205 1.47 -3.12 4.32
N TYR A 206 1.37 -2.54 3.12
CA TYR A 206 0.98 -1.14 2.94
C TYR A 206 -0.51 -0.89 3.23
N LEU A 207 -1.40 -1.78 2.83
CA LEU A 207 -2.84 -1.65 3.08
C LEU A 207 -3.16 -1.69 4.58
N VAL A 208 -2.58 -2.62 5.32
CA VAL A 208 -2.72 -2.77 6.77
C VAL A 208 -2.20 -1.52 7.48
N GLU A 209 -1.09 -0.95 7.02
CA GLU A 209 -0.56 0.29 7.59
C GLU A 209 -1.46 1.50 7.30
N LEU A 210 -2.03 1.60 6.09
CA LEU A 210 -3.03 2.62 5.76
C LEU A 210 -4.25 2.51 6.69
N MET A 211 -4.80 1.30 6.82
CA MET A 211 -5.93 1.03 7.70
C MET A 211 -5.59 1.37 9.15
N ARG A 212 -4.40 1.01 9.65
CA ARG A 212 -3.96 1.33 11.02
C ARG A 212 -3.87 2.84 11.26
N LYS A 213 -3.31 3.60 10.31
CA LYS A 213 -3.06 5.04 10.47
C LYS A 213 -4.29 5.91 10.25
N ARG A 214 -5.12 5.55 9.26
CA ARG A 214 -6.17 6.45 8.74
C ARG A 214 -7.58 5.90 8.87
N SER A 215 -7.79 4.69 9.40
CA SER A 215 -9.14 4.12 9.55
C SER A 215 -10.13 5.04 10.26
N VAL A 216 -9.74 5.71 11.34
CA VAL A 216 -10.64 6.59 12.11
C VAL A 216 -11.02 7.83 11.30
N GLU A 217 -10.05 8.47 10.66
CA GLU A 217 -10.24 9.62 9.77
C GLU A 217 -11.12 9.26 8.57
N LEU A 218 -10.79 8.18 7.87
CA LEU A 218 -11.51 7.72 6.69
C LEU A 218 -12.89 7.17 7.03
N ASN A 219 -13.08 6.60 8.22
CA ASN A 219 -14.40 6.21 8.70
C ASN A 219 -15.31 7.42 8.91
N PHE A 220 -14.78 8.50 9.49
CA PHE A 220 -15.53 9.76 9.60
C PHE A 220 -15.92 10.29 8.22
N TYR A 221 -15.02 10.30 7.24
CA TYR A 221 -15.34 10.70 5.87
C TYR A 221 -16.36 9.77 5.19
N ALA A 222 -16.22 8.46 5.36
CA ALA A 222 -17.15 7.47 4.80
C ALA A 222 -18.58 7.67 5.33
N ILE A 223 -18.73 7.98 6.63
CA ILE A 223 -20.02 8.22 7.27
C ILE A 223 -20.60 9.59 6.88
N SER A 224 -19.76 10.62 6.77
CA SER A 224 -20.20 12.00 6.53
C SER A 224 -20.50 12.32 5.07
N LEU A 225 -19.78 11.71 4.12
CA LEU A 225 -20.02 11.89 2.69
C LEU A 225 -21.17 11.02 2.17
N GLY A 226 -21.34 9.85 2.77
CA GLY A 226 -22.33 8.87 2.35
C GLY A 226 -21.99 8.18 1.03
N ASP A 227 -22.94 7.42 0.49
CA ASP A 227 -22.79 6.65 -0.75
C ASP A 227 -24.13 6.51 -1.47
N TRP A 228 -24.09 6.23 -2.77
CA TRP A 228 -25.26 6.15 -3.64
C TRP A 228 -25.43 4.76 -4.23
N THR A 229 -26.66 4.28 -4.31
CA THR A 229 -26.99 3.07 -5.06
C THR A 229 -27.94 3.40 -6.20
N GLN A 230 -27.68 2.84 -7.38
CA GLN A 230 -28.56 2.98 -8.52
C GLN A 230 -29.93 2.41 -8.19
N ALA A 231 -30.99 3.14 -8.51
CA ALA A 231 -32.37 2.77 -8.23
C ALA A 231 -33.20 2.80 -9.51
N ARG A 232 -34.16 1.89 -9.60
CA ARG A 232 -35.24 1.99 -10.60
C ARG A 232 -36.37 2.79 -9.96
N TYR A 233 -36.64 3.96 -10.49
CA TYR A 233 -37.68 4.86 -10.00
C TYR A 233 -38.45 5.44 -11.20
N GLU A 234 -39.77 5.39 -11.13
CA GLU A 234 -40.68 5.82 -12.21
C GLU A 234 -41.38 7.16 -11.89
N GLY A 235 -40.99 7.82 -10.79
CA GLY A 235 -41.53 9.11 -10.40
C GLY A 235 -40.62 10.28 -10.75
N GLN A 236 -41.08 11.50 -10.47
CA GLN A 236 -40.25 12.70 -10.54
C GLN A 236 -39.33 12.75 -9.33
N ALA A 237 -38.02 12.71 -9.56
CA ALA A 237 -37.00 12.93 -8.54
C ALA A 237 -36.34 14.31 -8.76
N GLU A 238 -35.86 14.91 -7.68
CA GLU A 238 -35.09 16.15 -7.74
C GLU A 238 -33.74 15.89 -8.43
N GLU A 239 -33.26 16.84 -9.24
CA GLU A 239 -31.92 16.78 -9.80
C GLU A 239 -30.85 16.92 -8.70
N TRP A 240 -29.79 16.12 -8.76
CA TRP A 240 -28.71 16.19 -7.79
C TRP A 240 -27.99 17.55 -7.87
N SER A 241 -27.68 18.14 -6.70
CA SER A 241 -26.92 19.38 -6.57
C SER A 241 -25.85 19.26 -5.49
N HIS A 242 -24.67 19.79 -5.77
CA HIS A 242 -23.50 19.79 -4.88
C HIS A 242 -23.69 20.57 -3.57
N ASP A 243 -24.62 21.53 -3.53
CA ASP A 243 -24.87 22.38 -2.36
C ASP A 243 -25.85 21.76 -1.34
N LYS A 244 -26.43 20.59 -1.67
CA LYS A 244 -27.47 19.94 -0.87
C LYS A 244 -26.97 18.65 -0.24
N ASN A 245 -27.39 18.43 1.00
CA ASN A 245 -27.21 17.16 1.70
C ASN A 245 -28.49 16.33 1.58
N TYR A 246 -28.36 15.11 1.12
CA TYR A 246 -29.47 14.17 0.93
C TYR A 246 -29.57 13.22 2.12
N SER A 247 -30.80 12.96 2.58
CA SER A 247 -31.04 12.03 3.68
C SER A 247 -31.12 10.59 3.18
N LYS A 248 -30.83 9.62 4.06
CA LYS A 248 -30.92 8.20 3.75
C LYS A 248 -32.26 7.84 3.09
N GLY A 249 -32.18 7.17 1.95
CA GLY A 249 -33.33 6.69 1.19
C GLY A 249 -33.91 7.69 0.19
N GLN A 250 -33.47 8.95 0.20
CA GLN A 250 -33.87 9.96 -0.77
C GLN A 250 -33.37 9.58 -2.17
N ILE A 251 -34.18 9.85 -3.19
CA ILE A 251 -33.89 9.55 -4.59
C ILE A 251 -33.64 10.86 -5.34
N VAL A 252 -32.58 10.89 -6.14
CA VAL A 252 -32.21 12.01 -7.00
C VAL A 252 -32.01 11.52 -8.43
N PHE A 253 -32.16 12.42 -9.38
CA PHE A 253 -31.82 12.20 -10.79
C PHE A 253 -30.45 12.81 -11.08
N TYR A 254 -29.55 12.03 -11.68
CA TYR A 254 -28.22 12.50 -12.07
C TYR A 254 -27.69 11.74 -13.28
N LYS A 255 -27.18 12.46 -14.29
CA LYS A 255 -26.59 11.90 -15.52
C LYS A 255 -27.46 10.84 -16.22
N GLY A 256 -28.79 11.04 -16.25
CA GLY A 256 -29.72 10.14 -16.93
C GLY A 256 -30.22 8.97 -16.08
N GLU A 257 -29.78 8.85 -14.83
CA GLU A 257 -30.11 7.72 -13.96
C GLU A 257 -30.64 8.19 -12.60
N TYR A 258 -31.41 7.31 -11.93
CA TYR A 258 -31.91 7.56 -10.58
C TYR A 258 -30.99 6.92 -9.55
N TRP A 259 -30.67 7.69 -8.51
CA TRP A 259 -29.76 7.29 -7.45
C TRP A 259 -30.43 7.45 -6.10
N LYS A 260 -30.28 6.44 -5.24
CA LYS A 260 -30.81 6.42 -3.88
C LYS A 260 -29.68 6.61 -2.87
N ALA A 261 -29.86 7.52 -1.93
CA ALA A 261 -28.92 7.78 -0.86
C ALA A 261 -28.86 6.60 0.14
N VAL A 262 -27.67 6.09 0.42
CA VAL A 262 -27.42 4.99 1.38
C VAL A 262 -26.99 5.53 2.74
N GLY A 263 -26.23 6.62 2.76
CA GLY A 263 -25.69 7.27 3.95
C GLY A 263 -26.70 8.14 4.68
N MET A 264 -26.38 8.52 5.91
CA MET A 264 -27.21 9.43 6.71
C MET A 264 -27.14 10.88 6.20
N PHE A 265 -25.95 11.26 5.73
CA PHE A 265 -25.68 12.52 5.05
C PHE A 265 -24.99 12.17 3.75
N ASN A 266 -25.67 12.41 2.64
CA ASN A 266 -25.13 12.20 1.30
C ASN A 266 -24.84 13.56 0.68
N SER A 267 -23.56 13.94 0.63
CA SER A 267 -23.10 15.17 -0.04
C SER A 267 -22.23 14.87 -1.26
N CYS A 268 -21.84 13.61 -1.45
CA CYS A 268 -21.02 13.20 -2.57
C CYS A 268 -21.80 13.16 -3.90
N GLU A 269 -21.07 13.25 -5.02
CA GLU A 269 -21.64 13.08 -6.35
C GLU A 269 -22.05 11.62 -6.60
N PRO A 270 -23.27 11.34 -7.10
CA PRO A 270 -23.68 9.99 -7.45
C PRO A 270 -22.82 9.37 -8.54
N GLY A 271 -22.52 8.07 -8.40
CA GLY A 271 -21.73 7.31 -9.39
C GLY A 271 -20.21 7.53 -9.33
N LYS A 272 -19.68 8.26 -8.34
CA LYS A 272 -18.23 8.34 -8.12
C LYS A 272 -17.67 7.04 -7.53
N ASN A 273 -16.60 6.52 -8.13
CA ASN A 273 -15.95 5.30 -7.66
C ASN A 273 -15.20 5.52 -6.35
N GLU A 274 -14.61 6.71 -6.16
CA GLU A 274 -13.80 7.02 -4.99
C GLU A 274 -14.64 6.97 -3.71
N THR A 275 -15.89 7.43 -3.77
CA THR A 275 -16.82 7.45 -2.64
C THR A 275 -17.31 6.05 -2.31
N TYR A 276 -17.55 5.22 -3.34
CA TYR A 276 -17.84 3.80 -3.18
C TYR A 276 -16.68 3.05 -2.51
N PHE A 277 -15.43 3.28 -2.92
CA PHE A 277 -14.28 2.65 -2.27
C PHE A 277 -14.13 3.09 -0.81
N LEU A 278 -14.29 4.39 -0.56
CA LEU A 278 -14.24 4.95 0.79
C LEU A 278 -15.32 4.31 1.68
N SER A 279 -16.57 4.25 1.21
CA SER A 279 -17.68 3.64 1.94
C SER A 279 -17.43 2.14 2.18
N HIS A 280 -17.06 1.39 1.13
CA HIS A 280 -16.89 -0.05 1.20
C HIS A 280 -15.79 -0.49 2.18
N PHE A 281 -14.65 0.20 2.17
CA PHE A 281 -13.50 -0.16 3.00
C PHE A 281 -13.54 0.48 4.39
N PHE A 282 -14.09 1.68 4.54
CA PHE A 282 -13.95 2.47 5.76
C PHE A 282 -15.24 2.77 6.50
N GLN A 283 -16.43 2.42 5.99
CA GLN A 283 -17.67 2.56 6.75
C GLN A 283 -17.68 1.70 8.03
N ASP A 284 -17.11 0.50 7.96
CA ASP A 284 -16.82 -0.36 9.10
C ASP A 284 -15.39 -0.94 8.97
N PRO A 285 -14.37 -0.21 9.48
CA PRO A 285 -12.98 -0.62 9.33
C PRO A 285 -12.69 -1.95 10.04
N LEU A 286 -13.42 -2.32 11.10
CA LEU A 286 -13.23 -3.60 11.80
C LEU A 286 -13.67 -4.76 10.89
N LYS A 287 -14.81 -4.63 10.23
CA LYS A 287 -15.28 -5.61 9.24
C LYS A 287 -14.31 -5.74 8.07
N THR A 288 -13.74 -4.63 7.61
CA THR A 288 -12.72 -4.64 6.55
C THR A 288 -11.46 -5.36 6.99
N PHE A 289 -10.94 -5.09 8.19
CA PHE A 289 -9.80 -5.84 8.73
C PHE A 289 -10.09 -7.33 8.84
N TYR A 290 -11.28 -7.71 9.30
CA TYR A 290 -11.68 -9.12 9.37
C TYR A 290 -11.66 -9.78 7.98
N ARG A 291 -12.16 -9.09 6.95
CA ARG A 291 -12.06 -9.57 5.55
C ARG A 291 -10.61 -9.73 5.09
N ILE A 292 -9.73 -8.78 5.42
CA ILE A 292 -8.30 -8.87 5.09
C ILE A 292 -7.69 -10.11 5.74
N ILE A 293 -7.96 -10.36 7.03
CA ILE A 293 -7.48 -11.54 7.76
C ILE A 293 -7.98 -12.84 7.11
N LEU A 294 -9.25 -12.90 6.67
CA LEU A 294 -9.79 -14.06 5.97
C LEU A 294 -9.10 -14.30 4.62
N ILE A 295 -8.84 -13.24 3.86
CA ILE A 295 -8.10 -13.32 2.60
C ILE A 295 -6.67 -13.83 2.87
N GLU A 296 -5.97 -13.29 3.87
CA GLU A 296 -4.64 -13.76 4.29
C GLU A 296 -4.64 -15.24 4.67
N ALA A 297 -5.61 -15.68 5.47
CA ALA A 297 -5.75 -17.07 5.88
C ALA A 297 -5.98 -17.99 4.68
N PHE A 298 -6.77 -17.56 3.70
CA PHE A 298 -6.95 -18.28 2.44
C PHE A 298 -5.64 -18.42 1.65
N PHE A 299 -4.86 -17.34 1.53
CA PHE A 299 -3.56 -17.40 0.85
C PHE A 299 -2.54 -18.29 1.60
N ILE A 300 -2.57 -18.32 2.94
CA ILE A 300 -1.78 -19.27 3.73
C ILE A 300 -2.20 -20.71 3.44
N ALA A 301 -3.50 -21.00 3.40
CA ALA A 301 -4.01 -22.33 3.06
C ALA A 301 -3.59 -22.75 1.64
N LEU A 302 -3.66 -21.82 0.68
CA LEU A 302 -3.18 -22.04 -0.68
C LEU A 302 -1.68 -22.34 -0.70
N GLN A 303 -0.87 -21.62 0.08
CA GLN A 303 0.58 -21.85 0.18
C GLN A 303 0.93 -23.19 0.83
N LEU A 304 0.15 -23.62 1.83
CA LEU A 304 0.27 -24.95 2.43
C LEU A 304 -0.07 -26.05 1.40
N TRP A 305 -1.11 -25.84 0.59
CA TRP A 305 -1.42 -26.74 -0.50
C TRP A 305 -0.27 -26.82 -1.52
N VAL A 306 0.30 -25.70 -1.94
CA VAL A 306 1.49 -25.65 -2.82
C VAL A 306 2.65 -26.45 -2.24
N LEU A 307 2.94 -26.32 -0.94
CA LEU A 307 3.99 -27.09 -0.26
C LEU A 307 3.77 -28.60 -0.31
N THR A 308 2.51 -29.05 -0.26
CA THR A 308 2.17 -30.48 -0.31
C THR A 308 2.01 -31.03 -1.72
N ALA A 309 1.61 -30.19 -2.68
CA ALA A 309 1.25 -30.61 -4.04
C ALA A 309 2.43 -30.57 -5.01
N LEU A 310 3.41 -29.70 -4.79
CA LEU A 310 4.59 -29.54 -5.65
C LEU A 310 5.84 -30.15 -5.02
N SER A 311 6.83 -30.48 -5.85
CA SER A 311 8.15 -30.90 -5.38
C SER A 311 8.75 -29.84 -4.46
N PHE A 312 9.23 -30.27 -3.30
CA PHE A 312 9.73 -29.36 -2.27
C PHE A 312 10.81 -28.42 -2.82
N HIS A 313 10.61 -27.12 -2.57
CA HIS A 313 11.58 -26.08 -2.86
C HIS A 313 11.65 -25.11 -1.66
N PRO A 314 12.85 -24.68 -1.21
CA PRO A 314 12.99 -23.83 -0.02
C PRO A 314 12.20 -22.52 -0.09
N THR A 315 11.95 -22.02 -1.31
CA THR A 315 11.23 -20.76 -1.54
C THR A 315 9.78 -20.81 -1.08
N TYR A 316 9.15 -21.99 -1.08
CA TYR A 316 7.80 -22.17 -0.56
C TYR A 316 7.75 -21.99 0.95
N VAL A 317 8.78 -22.41 1.68
CA VAL A 317 8.90 -22.21 3.14
C VAL A 317 9.06 -20.73 3.46
N ILE A 318 9.93 -20.02 2.73
CA ILE A 318 10.12 -18.57 2.90
C ILE A 318 8.82 -17.82 2.59
N SER A 319 8.10 -18.24 1.54
CA SER A 319 6.82 -17.64 1.16
C SER A 319 5.76 -17.83 2.25
N LEU A 320 5.65 -19.05 2.80
CA LEU A 320 4.74 -19.35 3.90
C LEU A 320 5.09 -18.56 5.17
N ALA A 321 6.37 -18.50 5.55
CA ALA A 321 6.82 -17.75 6.72
C ALA A 321 6.49 -16.26 6.59
N SER A 322 6.65 -15.70 5.38
CA SER A 322 6.32 -14.31 5.09
C SER A 322 4.81 -14.04 5.19
N LEU A 323 3.97 -14.94 4.68
CA LEU A 323 2.51 -14.82 4.82
C LEU A 323 2.07 -14.92 6.28
N LEU A 324 2.63 -15.86 7.05
CA LEU A 324 2.36 -16.00 8.48
C LEU A 324 2.77 -14.74 9.26
N TYR A 325 3.93 -14.17 8.93
CA TYR A 325 4.38 -12.91 9.51
C TYR A 325 3.38 -11.77 9.26
N ILE A 326 2.93 -11.60 8.01
CA ILE A 326 1.94 -10.58 7.66
C ILE A 326 0.62 -10.82 8.41
N LEU A 327 0.14 -12.05 8.49
CA LEU A 327 -1.07 -12.37 9.26
C LEU A 327 -0.93 -11.96 10.73
N LEU A 328 0.19 -12.30 11.37
CA LEU A 328 0.45 -11.91 12.77
C LEU A 328 0.48 -10.40 12.93
N ARG A 329 1.10 -9.68 11.98
CA ARG A 329 1.12 -8.22 11.95
C ARG A 329 -0.29 -7.64 11.78
N THR A 330 -1.10 -8.18 10.88
CA THR A 330 -2.47 -7.75 10.63
C THR A 330 -3.34 -7.95 11.86
N VAL A 331 -3.24 -9.11 12.52
CA VAL A 331 -3.94 -9.41 13.78
C VAL A 331 -3.51 -8.45 14.89
N TYR A 332 -2.20 -8.15 14.99
CA TYR A 332 -1.70 -7.17 15.95
C TYR A 332 -2.28 -5.77 15.70
N CYS A 333 -2.32 -5.33 14.44
CA CYS A 333 -2.90 -4.04 14.05
C CYS A 333 -4.40 -3.99 14.34
N PHE A 334 -5.12 -5.07 14.02
CA PHE A 334 -6.55 -5.22 14.30
C PHE A 334 -6.86 -5.08 15.80
N ARG A 335 -6.09 -5.77 16.66
CA ARG A 335 -6.26 -5.67 18.13
C ARG A 335 -5.99 -4.28 18.68
N LYS A 336 -5.12 -3.51 18.02
CA LYS A 336 -4.81 -2.12 18.41
C LYS A 336 -5.73 -1.09 17.79
N LEU A 337 -6.64 -1.50 16.92
CA LEU A 337 -7.57 -0.60 16.27
C LEU A 337 -8.67 -0.19 17.26
N SER A 338 -8.43 0.88 18.02
CA SER A 338 -9.46 1.52 18.82
C SER A 338 -10.29 2.44 17.92
N VAL A 339 -11.27 1.87 17.22
CA VAL A 339 -12.25 2.69 16.51
C VAL A 339 -13.26 3.14 17.55
N PRO A 340 -13.36 4.45 17.87
CA PRO A 340 -14.42 4.90 18.75
C PRO A 340 -15.74 4.47 18.12
N LYS A 341 -16.58 3.75 18.88
CA LYS A 341 -17.96 3.53 18.46
C LYS A 341 -18.59 4.90 18.34
N LEU A 342 -18.69 5.41 17.12
CA LEU A 342 -19.56 6.53 16.83
C LEU A 342 -20.97 6.00 17.12
N ASN A 343 -21.47 6.26 18.33
CA ASN A 343 -22.82 5.90 18.75
C ASN A 343 -23.80 6.72 17.91
N ILE A 344 -24.04 6.27 16.69
CA ILE A 344 -25.06 6.77 15.80
C ILE A 344 -26.26 5.85 16.02
N SER A 345 -26.96 6.02 17.14
CA SER A 345 -28.22 5.30 17.40
C SER A 345 -29.22 5.62 16.30
N SER A 346 -29.77 4.60 15.65
CA SER A 346 -30.74 4.71 14.55
C SER A 346 -32.00 5.44 14.96
#